data_AF-A0AAV5AVP2-F1
#
_entry.id   AF-A0AAV5AVP2-F1
#
_cell.length_a   1.000
_cell.length_b   1.000
_cell.length_c   1.000
_cell.angle_alpha   90.00
_cell.angle_beta   90.00
_cell.angle_gamma   90.00
#
_symmetry.space_group_name_H-M   'P 1'
#
loop_
_entity.id
_entity.type
_entity.pdbx_description
1 polymer ?
#
loop_
_entity_poly.entity_id
_entity_poly.type
_entity_poly.pdbx_seq_one_letter_code
_entity_poly.pdbx_strand_id
1 'polypeptide(L)'
;MPFLVKPTEEVSKRAKISDTMNYIVIPERGIIKKDFSKKTQMEKYKINGRNSSEITIKRLLKQEKFNNVAVEAGIKKITDDYNGKYNCNFPDDYYVTFGRLFFEINYSQYVKIKNTPKYLAIAYALSKSCKLVDGDEGFLNGLGAPLFHIYENVVRRNNDTGLDKLLHFLYSAYYSYVNGPTKSTILGIMKEFFKDEVISWFNDKEKGWDDKDMEANKRGVDFGMELTIKVLNNETI
;
A
#
# COMPACT_ATOMS: atom_id res chain seq x y z
N MET A 1 25.08 -15.03 1.99
CA MET A 1 26.11 -15.98 1.46
C MET A 1 27.33 -15.89 2.37
N PRO A 2 28.11 -16.94 2.70
CA PRO A 2 28.07 -18.40 2.45
C PRO A 2 27.69 -19.15 3.77
N PHE A 3 27.51 -20.48 3.87
CA PHE A 3 28.52 -21.55 3.88
C PHE A 3 27.88 -22.93 3.61
N LEU A 4 28.64 -23.74 2.87
CA LEU A 4 28.51 -25.20 2.77
C LEU A 4 28.69 -25.86 4.15
N VAL A 5 27.89 -26.89 4.45
CA VAL A 5 28.19 -27.89 5.49
C VAL A 5 28.06 -29.28 4.86
N LYS A 6 29.11 -30.10 4.99
CA LYS A 6 29.12 -31.51 4.56
C LYS A 6 28.16 -32.36 5.41
N PRO A 7 27.53 -33.41 4.84
CA PRO A 7 26.57 -34.23 5.56
C PRO A 7 27.29 -35.32 6.36
N THR A 8 27.27 -35.22 7.69
CA THR A 8 27.55 -36.37 8.57
C THR A 8 26.70 -36.26 9.81
N GLU A 9 25.41 -36.54 9.67
CA GLU A 9 24.57 -37.13 10.71
C GLU A 9 23.26 -37.55 10.05
N GLU A 10 22.97 -38.86 10.02
CA GLU A 10 21.67 -39.38 9.61
C GLU A 10 20.62 -38.99 10.65
N VAL A 11 20.02 -37.81 10.46
CA VAL A 11 18.81 -37.46 11.20
C VAL A 11 17.62 -38.11 10.48
N SER A 12 17.37 -39.38 10.78
CA SER A 12 16.12 -40.06 10.46
C SER A 12 15.01 -39.53 11.37
N LYS A 13 14.47 -38.36 11.05
CA LYS A 13 13.19 -37.92 11.60
C LYS A 13 12.10 -38.26 10.59
N ARG A 14 11.04 -38.94 11.04
CA ARG A 14 9.79 -39.09 10.27
C ARG A 14 9.21 -37.70 9.99
N ALA A 15 9.44 -37.18 8.80
CA ALA A 15 8.78 -35.96 8.32
C ALA A 15 7.28 -36.22 8.15
N LYS A 16 6.44 -35.29 8.57
CA LYS A 16 4.99 -35.36 8.35
C LYS A 16 4.67 -34.84 6.96
N ILE A 17 3.56 -35.29 6.36
CA ILE A 17 3.14 -34.89 5.00
C ILE A 17 2.96 -33.37 4.88
N SER A 18 2.61 -32.68 5.98
CA SER A 18 2.59 -31.22 6.08
C SER A 18 3.92 -30.57 5.71
N ASP A 19 5.03 -31.26 5.96
CA ASP A 19 6.39 -30.72 5.82
C ASP A 19 6.90 -30.89 4.37
N THR A 20 6.17 -31.60 3.51
CA THR A 20 6.63 -32.04 2.17
C THR A 20 5.95 -31.32 1.01
N MET A 21 5.23 -30.21 1.25
CA MET A 21 4.42 -29.50 0.24
C MET A 21 5.14 -29.17 -1.09
N ASN A 22 6.48 -29.14 -1.12
CA ASN A 22 7.30 -28.86 -2.31
C ASN A 22 8.40 -29.93 -2.60
N TYR A 23 8.23 -31.14 -2.07
CA TYR A 23 9.25 -32.18 -2.13
C TYR A 23 8.66 -33.52 -2.60
N ILE A 24 9.45 -34.30 -3.34
CA ILE A 24 9.12 -35.69 -3.68
C ILE A 24 9.87 -36.61 -2.71
N VAL A 25 9.16 -37.58 -2.12
CA VAL A 25 9.75 -38.62 -1.28
C VAL A 25 10.19 -39.78 -2.17
N ILE A 26 11.49 -40.06 -2.22
CA ILE A 26 12.01 -41.19 -3.00
C ILE A 26 12.06 -42.43 -2.08
N PRO A 27 11.39 -43.54 -2.44
CA PRO A 27 11.15 -44.67 -1.53
C PRO A 27 12.41 -45.39 -1.04
N GLU A 28 13.49 -45.40 -1.82
CA GLU A 28 14.61 -46.31 -1.54
C GLU A 28 15.39 -45.98 -0.27
N ARG A 29 15.36 -44.72 0.24
CA ARG A 29 16.09 -44.31 1.47
C ARG A 29 15.46 -43.15 2.26
N GLY A 30 14.20 -42.78 1.99
CA GLY A 30 13.54 -41.64 2.67
C GLY A 30 14.15 -40.26 2.38
N ILE A 31 14.94 -40.15 1.31
CA ILE A 31 15.59 -38.89 0.90
C ILE A 31 14.53 -37.95 0.32
N ILE A 32 14.40 -36.77 0.92
CA ILE A 32 13.48 -35.71 0.49
C ILE A 32 14.23 -34.80 -0.50
N LYS A 33 13.81 -34.77 -1.77
CA LYS A 33 14.39 -33.86 -2.78
C LYS A 33 13.44 -32.71 -3.08
N LYS A 34 13.98 -31.48 -3.08
CA LYS A 34 13.22 -30.27 -3.44
C LYS A 34 12.89 -30.35 -4.93
N ASP A 35 11.60 -30.30 -5.24
CA ASP A 35 11.13 -30.34 -6.62
C ASP A 35 10.89 -28.91 -7.10
N PHE A 36 11.87 -28.37 -7.83
CA PHE A 36 11.81 -27.02 -8.38
C PHE A 36 10.75 -26.86 -9.49
N SER A 37 10.16 -27.95 -9.98
CA SER A 37 9.04 -27.91 -10.92
C SER A 37 7.70 -27.61 -10.22
N LYS A 38 7.61 -27.81 -8.90
CA LYS A 38 6.43 -27.46 -8.10
C LYS A 38 6.57 -26.06 -7.53
N LYS A 39 5.58 -25.19 -7.81
CA LYS A 39 5.50 -23.86 -7.21
C LYS A 39 5.45 -24.00 -5.70
N THR A 40 6.26 -23.21 -4.99
CA THR A 40 6.22 -23.13 -3.53
C THR A 40 4.78 -22.83 -3.09
N GLN A 41 4.11 -23.80 -2.46
CA GLN A 41 2.83 -23.54 -1.81
C GLN A 41 3.10 -22.68 -0.58
N MET A 42 3.17 -21.37 -0.78
CA MET A 42 2.92 -20.44 0.32
C MET A 42 1.47 -20.64 0.74
N GLU A 43 1.22 -20.75 2.05
CA GLU A 43 -0.15 -20.64 2.56
C GLU A 43 -0.78 -19.39 1.95
N LYS A 44 -1.86 -19.58 1.19
CA LYS A 44 -2.56 -18.47 0.55
C LYS A 44 -3.47 -17.83 1.57
N TYR A 45 -2.96 -16.83 2.28
CA TYR A 45 -3.80 -16.01 3.14
C TYR A 45 -4.75 -15.17 2.30
N LYS A 46 -6.00 -15.08 2.73
CA LYS A 46 -7.00 -14.24 2.08
C LYS A 46 -7.76 -13.41 3.10
N ILE A 47 -8.05 -12.16 2.74
CA ILE A 47 -8.95 -11.27 3.48
C ILE A 47 -10.07 -10.88 2.53
N ASN A 48 -11.28 -11.36 2.80
CA ASN A 48 -12.45 -11.17 1.94
C ASN A 48 -12.17 -11.52 0.46
N GLY A 49 -11.60 -12.70 0.23
CA GLY A 49 -11.31 -13.22 -1.10
C GLY A 49 -10.04 -12.66 -1.77
N ARG A 50 -9.50 -11.52 -1.30
CA ARG A 50 -8.24 -10.91 -1.80
C ARG A 50 -7.03 -11.58 -1.17
N ASN A 51 -5.99 -11.84 -1.98
CA ASN A 51 -4.74 -12.44 -1.50
C ASN A 51 -4.05 -11.52 -0.47
N SER A 52 -3.40 -12.12 0.51
CA SER A 52 -2.65 -11.44 1.56
C SER A 52 -1.41 -12.26 1.96
N SER A 53 -0.58 -11.70 2.84
CA SER A 53 0.59 -12.36 3.41
C SER A 53 0.40 -12.70 4.88
N GLU A 54 1.11 -13.71 5.38
CA GLU A 54 1.09 -14.11 6.79
C GLU A 54 1.39 -12.93 7.72
N ILE A 55 2.41 -12.14 7.39
CA ILE A 55 2.81 -10.94 8.14
C ILE A 55 1.68 -9.91 8.22
N THR A 56 0.90 -9.75 7.16
CA THR A 56 -0.24 -8.84 7.14
C THR A 56 -1.35 -9.30 8.08
N ILE A 57 -1.65 -10.60 8.06
CA ILE A 57 -2.62 -11.21 8.99
C ILE A 57 -2.16 -11.04 10.44
N LYS A 58 -0.91 -11.37 10.74
CA LYS A 58 -0.33 -11.23 12.09
C LYS A 58 -0.40 -9.79 12.60
N ARG A 59 -0.13 -8.80 11.74
CA ARG A 59 -0.27 -7.37 12.07
C ARG A 59 -1.71 -6.98 12.38
N LEU A 60 -2.66 -7.40 11.56
CA LEU A 60 -4.09 -7.11 11.78
C LEU A 60 -4.63 -7.79 13.06
N LEU A 61 -4.14 -8.99 13.39
CA LEU A 61 -4.45 -9.70 14.64
C LEU A 61 -3.67 -9.18 15.85
N LYS A 62 -2.85 -8.13 15.69
CA LYS A 62 -1.97 -7.58 16.75
C LYS A 62 -0.96 -8.57 17.32
N GLN A 63 -0.67 -9.64 16.59
CA GLN A 63 0.38 -10.61 16.93
C GLN A 63 1.77 -10.07 16.55
N GLU A 64 1.82 -9.14 15.58
CA GLU A 64 3.01 -8.37 15.22
C GLU A 64 2.70 -6.88 15.11
N LYS A 65 3.71 -6.03 15.30
CA LYS A 65 3.56 -4.57 15.18
C LYS A 65 3.51 -4.14 13.71
N PHE A 66 2.75 -3.08 13.41
CA PHE A 66 2.65 -2.51 12.06
C PHE A 66 3.97 -1.91 11.55
N ASN A 67 4.91 -1.58 12.45
CA ASN A 67 6.24 -1.01 12.15
C ASN A 67 6.21 0.28 11.29
N ASN A 68 5.04 0.91 11.13
CA ASN A 68 4.85 2.19 10.46
C ASN A 68 3.73 2.99 11.13
N VAL A 69 4.07 4.17 11.65
CA VAL A 69 3.15 5.04 12.42
C VAL A 69 1.99 5.54 11.56
N ALA A 70 2.21 5.85 10.29
CA ALA A 70 1.16 6.32 9.39
C ALA A 70 0.13 5.22 9.09
N VAL A 71 0.57 3.99 8.88
CA VAL A 71 -0.31 2.83 8.67
C VAL A 71 -1.17 2.57 9.89
N GLU A 72 -0.57 2.53 11.08
CA GLU A 72 -1.30 2.30 12.34
C GLU A 72 -2.31 3.43 12.60
N ALA A 73 -1.90 4.69 12.46
CA ALA A 73 -2.79 5.83 12.64
C ALA A 73 -3.90 5.89 11.58
N GLY A 74 -3.61 5.51 10.33
CA GLY A 74 -4.60 5.40 9.26
C GLY A 74 -5.67 4.34 9.55
N ILE A 75 -5.26 3.14 9.98
CA ILE A 75 -6.19 2.09 10.39
C ILE A 75 -7.02 2.55 11.59
N LYS A 76 -6.39 3.19 12.59
CA LYS A 76 -7.10 3.75 13.73
C LYS A 76 -8.14 4.78 13.29
N LYS A 77 -7.78 5.69 12.39
CA LYS A 77 -8.69 6.71 11.84
C LYS A 77 -9.93 6.08 11.18
N ILE A 78 -9.73 5.10 10.30
CA ILE A 78 -10.83 4.40 9.63
C ILE A 78 -11.72 3.70 10.66
N THR A 79 -11.11 3.06 11.66
CA THR A 79 -11.83 2.38 12.74
C THR A 79 -12.67 3.35 13.58
N ASP A 80 -12.09 4.49 13.97
CA ASP A 80 -12.79 5.52 14.75
C ASP A 80 -13.94 6.14 13.94
N ASP A 81 -13.72 6.43 12.66
CA ASP A 81 -14.74 7.02 11.78
C ASP A 81 -15.87 6.03 11.46
N TYR A 82 -15.55 4.74 11.30
CA TYR A 82 -16.55 3.68 11.17
C TYR A 82 -17.43 3.64 12.44
N ASN A 83 -16.83 3.55 13.62
CA ASN A 83 -17.58 3.42 14.86
C ASN A 83 -18.33 4.70 15.27
N GLY A 84 -17.80 5.87 14.94
CA GLY A 84 -18.25 7.15 15.50
C GLY A 84 -19.01 8.07 14.53
N LYS A 85 -18.92 7.85 13.22
CA LYS A 85 -19.48 8.80 12.22
C LYS A 85 -20.26 8.14 11.10
N TYR A 86 -19.63 7.19 10.43
CA TYR A 86 -20.12 6.74 9.13
C TYR A 86 -20.70 5.32 9.17
N ASN A 87 -20.29 4.48 10.12
CA ASN A 87 -20.53 3.05 10.04
C ASN A 87 -20.14 2.54 8.64
N CYS A 88 -21.03 1.92 7.88
CA CYS A 88 -20.78 1.48 6.51
C CYS A 88 -20.99 2.57 5.43
N ASN A 89 -21.34 3.81 5.79
CA ASN A 89 -21.73 4.88 4.85
C ASN A 89 -20.65 5.98 4.73
N PHE A 90 -19.40 5.60 4.43
CA PHE A 90 -18.33 6.57 4.19
C PHE A 90 -18.66 7.47 2.98
N PRO A 91 -18.36 8.78 3.04
CA PRO A 91 -18.62 9.67 1.92
C PRO A 91 -17.75 9.30 0.70
N ASP A 92 -18.25 9.59 -0.51
CA ASP A 92 -17.55 9.24 -1.75
C ASP A 92 -16.15 9.88 -1.84
N ASP A 93 -16.00 11.07 -1.25
CA ASP A 93 -14.75 11.83 -1.23
C ASP A 93 -13.90 11.61 0.04
N TYR A 94 -14.18 10.56 0.81
CA TYR A 94 -13.43 10.24 2.03
C TYR A 94 -11.91 10.11 1.79
N TYR A 95 -11.52 9.67 0.58
CA TYR A 95 -10.12 9.58 0.16
C TYR A 95 -9.36 10.91 0.28
N VAL A 96 -10.05 12.06 0.17
CA VAL A 96 -9.44 13.38 0.31
C VAL A 96 -9.07 13.64 1.76
N THR A 97 -10.04 13.49 2.67
CA THR A 97 -9.80 13.70 4.10
C THR A 97 -8.78 12.70 4.63
N PHE A 98 -8.90 11.44 4.22
CA PHE A 98 -7.95 10.40 4.61
C PHE A 98 -6.56 10.67 4.04
N GLY A 99 -6.45 11.02 2.76
CA GLY A 99 -5.18 11.29 2.09
C GLY A 99 -4.42 12.49 2.68
N ARG A 100 -5.13 13.58 3.03
CA ARG A 100 -4.53 14.72 3.75
C ARG A 100 -3.98 14.31 5.10
N LEU A 101 -4.77 13.62 5.92
CA LEU A 101 -4.32 13.12 7.22
C LEU A 101 -3.11 12.18 7.07
N PHE A 102 -3.16 11.28 6.10
CA PHE A 102 -2.09 10.32 5.86
C PHE A 102 -0.78 11.01 5.46
N PHE A 103 -0.87 12.06 4.63
CA PHE A 103 0.24 12.96 4.34
C PHE A 103 0.75 13.65 5.60
N GLU A 104 -0.11 14.27 6.41
CA GLU A 104 0.28 15.02 7.61
C GLU A 104 1.03 14.14 8.62
N ILE A 105 0.56 12.91 8.82
CA ILE A 105 1.22 11.95 9.71
C ILE A 105 2.62 11.63 9.18
N ASN A 106 2.77 11.36 7.88
CA ASN A 106 4.09 11.13 7.27
C ASN A 106 4.97 12.38 7.35
N TYR A 107 4.43 13.56 7.07
CA TYR A 107 5.13 14.84 7.13
C TYR A 107 5.68 15.11 8.53
N SER A 108 4.90 14.84 9.58
CA SER A 108 5.34 14.97 10.98
C SER A 108 6.59 14.15 11.31
N GLN A 109 6.86 13.06 10.58
CA GLN A 109 8.06 12.26 10.75
C GLN A 109 9.28 12.90 10.10
N TYR A 110 9.10 13.61 8.97
CA TYR A 110 10.17 14.28 8.24
C TYR A 110 10.57 15.63 8.84
N VAL A 111 9.61 16.38 9.41
CA VAL A 111 9.91 17.67 10.07
C VAL A 111 10.80 17.49 11.30
N LYS A 112 10.75 16.31 11.94
CA LYS A 112 11.62 15.97 13.08
C LYS A 112 13.08 15.75 12.68
N ILE A 113 13.37 15.60 11.38
CA ILE A 113 14.74 15.38 10.89
C ILE A 113 15.43 16.72 10.77
N LYS A 114 16.42 16.95 11.65
CA LYS A 114 17.22 18.17 11.71
C LYS A 114 17.75 18.55 10.31
N ASN A 115 17.62 19.83 9.96
CA ASN A 115 18.10 20.44 8.71
C ASN A 115 17.41 19.98 7.43
N THR A 116 16.28 19.25 7.48
CA THR A 116 15.53 18.94 6.26
C THR A 116 14.76 20.19 5.81
N PRO A 117 15.01 20.75 4.61
CA PRO A 117 14.22 21.86 4.11
C PRO A 117 12.74 21.49 4.00
N LYS A 118 11.86 22.43 4.35
CA LYS A 118 10.41 22.21 4.35
C LYS A 118 9.89 21.63 3.04
N TYR A 119 10.38 22.15 1.92
CA TYR A 119 9.95 21.69 0.60
C TYR A 119 10.31 20.22 0.35
N LEU A 120 11.49 19.81 0.80
CA LEU A 120 11.97 18.45 0.67
C LEU A 120 11.20 17.49 1.60
N ALA A 121 10.91 17.94 2.82
CA ALA A 121 10.10 17.17 3.76
C ALA A 121 8.69 16.88 3.21
N ILE A 122 8.06 17.84 2.53
CA ILE A 122 6.75 17.65 1.90
C ILE A 122 6.85 16.65 0.74
N ALA A 123 7.83 16.81 -0.15
CA ALA A 123 8.03 15.88 -1.27
C ALA A 123 8.25 14.44 -0.78
N TYR A 124 9.06 14.23 0.25
CA TYR A 124 9.27 12.90 0.84
C TYR A 124 8.02 12.36 1.53
N ALA A 125 7.25 13.21 2.21
CA ALA A 125 6.01 12.80 2.84
C ALA A 125 4.95 12.36 1.81
N LEU A 126 4.80 13.09 0.71
CA LEU A 126 3.91 12.71 -0.40
C LEU A 126 4.38 11.41 -1.06
N SER A 127 5.66 11.32 -1.42
CA SER A 127 6.23 10.10 -2.04
C SER A 127 6.05 8.87 -1.16
N LYS A 128 6.30 8.99 0.16
CA LYS A 128 6.09 7.90 1.11
C LYS A 128 4.61 7.53 1.26
N SER A 129 3.72 8.53 1.22
CA SER A 129 2.28 8.30 1.27
C SER A 129 1.81 7.50 0.06
N CYS A 130 2.26 7.86 -1.15
CA CYS A 130 1.99 7.07 -2.36
C CYS A 130 2.45 5.62 -2.21
N LYS A 131 3.74 5.40 -1.90
CA LYS A 131 4.32 4.05 -1.79
C LYS A 131 3.67 3.15 -0.74
N LEU A 132 3.09 3.73 0.31
CA LEU A 132 2.39 2.97 1.34
C LEU A 132 1.01 2.49 0.89
N VAL A 133 0.39 3.13 -0.10
CA VAL A 133 -0.93 2.72 -0.60
C VAL A 133 -0.84 2.07 -1.98
N ASP A 134 0.31 2.15 -2.62
CA ASP A 134 0.56 1.62 -3.96
C ASP A 134 0.87 0.11 -3.92
N GLY A 135 0.01 -0.68 -4.57
CA GLY A 135 0.16 -2.13 -4.66
C GLY A 135 1.23 -2.59 -5.63
N ASP A 136 1.48 -1.84 -6.71
CA ASP A 136 2.50 -2.17 -7.72
C ASP A 136 3.90 -1.91 -7.20
N GLU A 137 4.05 -0.87 -6.36
CA GLU A 137 5.25 -0.63 -5.56
C GLU A 137 5.34 -1.55 -4.32
N GLY A 138 4.45 -2.55 -4.22
CA GLY A 138 4.47 -3.59 -3.19
C GLY A 138 4.15 -3.06 -1.78
N PHE A 139 3.38 -1.98 -1.66
CA PHE A 139 3.00 -1.32 -0.40
C PHE A 139 4.19 -0.97 0.50
N LEU A 140 5.29 -0.48 -0.09
CA LEU A 140 6.55 -0.21 0.59
C LEU A 140 7.03 -1.44 1.37
N ASN A 141 7.34 -2.51 0.64
CA ASN A 141 7.74 -3.81 1.20
C ASN A 141 6.68 -4.42 2.15
N GLY A 142 5.40 -4.29 1.78
CA GLY A 142 4.26 -4.84 2.52
C GLY A 142 3.93 -4.11 3.82
N LEU A 143 4.54 -2.95 4.11
CA LEU A 143 4.21 -2.15 5.28
C LEU A 143 2.79 -1.61 5.22
N GLY A 144 2.36 -1.17 4.04
CA GLY A 144 1.04 -0.60 3.81
C GLY A 144 -0.08 -1.59 3.53
N ALA A 145 0.25 -2.87 3.26
CA ALA A 145 -0.72 -3.90 2.94
C ALA A 145 -1.86 -4.06 3.97
N PRO A 146 -1.63 -3.95 5.30
CA PRO A 146 -2.71 -3.98 6.27
C PRO A 146 -3.71 -2.82 6.10
N LEU A 147 -3.22 -1.61 5.79
CA LEU A 147 -4.08 -0.46 5.53
C LEU A 147 -4.91 -0.67 4.26
N PHE A 148 -4.29 -1.20 3.20
CA PHE A 148 -5.00 -1.55 1.98
C PHE A 148 -6.19 -2.46 2.28
N HIS A 149 -5.98 -3.56 3.00
CA HIS A 149 -7.07 -4.47 3.34
C HIS A 149 -8.14 -3.82 4.21
N ILE A 150 -7.79 -2.96 5.16
CA ILE A 150 -8.81 -2.26 5.97
C ILE A 150 -9.61 -1.29 5.11
N TYR A 151 -8.95 -0.47 4.29
CA TYR A 151 -9.60 0.52 3.44
C TYR A 151 -10.57 -0.16 2.44
N GLU A 152 -10.09 -1.19 1.75
CA GLU A 152 -10.86 -1.93 0.74
C GLU A 152 -12.03 -2.76 1.27
N ASN A 153 -12.10 -2.98 2.59
CA ASN A 153 -13.18 -3.75 3.23
C ASN A 153 -14.12 -2.89 4.06
N VAL A 154 -13.67 -1.73 4.53
CA VAL A 154 -14.45 -0.86 5.42
C VAL A 154 -14.92 0.40 4.71
N VAL A 155 -14.06 1.00 3.88
CA VAL A 155 -14.34 2.28 3.19
C VAL A 155 -14.93 2.04 1.81
N ARG A 156 -14.37 1.09 1.04
CA ARG A 156 -14.83 0.80 -0.32
C ARG A 156 -16.27 0.30 -0.29
N ARG A 157 -17.16 1.01 -1.01
CA ARG A 157 -18.55 0.61 -1.25
C ARG A 157 -18.78 0.14 -2.69
N ASN A 158 -18.00 0.67 -3.62
CA ASN A 158 -18.07 0.39 -5.05
C ASN A 158 -16.69 0.68 -5.69
N ASN A 159 -16.61 0.71 -7.02
CA ASN A 159 -15.36 1.01 -7.74
C ASN A 159 -14.96 2.50 -7.67
N ASP A 160 -15.83 3.37 -7.15
CA ASP A 160 -15.62 4.82 -7.13
C ASP A 160 -15.16 5.32 -5.74
N THR A 161 -14.97 4.41 -4.79
CA THR A 161 -14.67 4.71 -3.37
C THR A 161 -13.52 3.87 -2.83
N GLY A 162 -12.84 3.12 -3.71
CA GLY A 162 -11.72 2.27 -3.36
C GLY A 162 -10.45 3.04 -3.02
N LEU A 163 -9.41 2.27 -2.72
CA LEU A 163 -8.08 2.79 -2.49
C LEU A 163 -7.45 3.38 -3.78
N ASP A 164 -7.95 2.99 -4.94
CA ASP A 164 -7.63 3.59 -6.24
C ASP A 164 -7.83 5.13 -6.23
N LYS A 165 -8.95 5.63 -5.70
CA LYS A 165 -9.19 7.09 -5.61
C LYS A 165 -8.23 7.78 -4.65
N LEU A 166 -7.82 7.09 -3.58
CA LEU A 166 -6.79 7.58 -2.67
C LEU A 166 -5.41 7.65 -3.37
N LEU A 167 -5.09 6.66 -4.19
CA LEU A 167 -3.88 6.62 -5.00
C LEU A 167 -3.85 7.79 -6.00
N HIS A 168 -4.93 7.97 -6.76
CA HIS A 168 -5.13 9.10 -7.66
C HIS A 168 -4.88 10.43 -6.94
N PHE A 169 -5.53 10.64 -5.80
CA PHE A 169 -5.36 11.84 -4.99
C PHE A 169 -3.90 12.07 -4.56
N LEU A 170 -3.23 11.06 -3.98
CA LEU A 170 -1.88 11.20 -3.42
C LEU A 170 -0.82 11.44 -4.51
N TYR A 171 -0.87 10.70 -5.62
CA TYR A 171 0.06 10.90 -6.73
C TYR A 171 -0.19 12.22 -7.46
N SER A 172 -1.45 12.66 -7.59
CA SER A 172 -1.75 14.00 -8.08
C SER A 172 -1.11 15.08 -7.23
N ALA A 173 -1.25 14.95 -5.90
CA ALA A 173 -0.64 15.88 -4.97
C ALA A 173 0.88 15.85 -5.09
N TYR A 174 1.48 14.66 -5.18
CA TYR A 174 2.92 14.49 -5.39
C TYR A 174 3.40 15.18 -6.67
N TYR A 175 2.86 14.80 -7.83
CA TYR A 175 3.29 15.34 -9.12
C TYR A 175 3.01 16.83 -9.25
N SER A 176 1.87 17.31 -8.73
CA SER A 176 1.59 18.75 -8.72
C SER A 176 2.56 19.52 -7.84
N TYR A 177 2.98 18.94 -6.72
CA TYR A 177 3.92 19.59 -5.81
C TYR A 177 5.34 19.65 -6.41
N VAL A 178 5.81 18.57 -7.05
CA VAL A 178 7.20 18.48 -7.55
C VAL A 178 7.39 19.07 -8.96
N ASN A 179 6.39 19.04 -9.83
CA ASN A 179 6.51 19.48 -11.23
C ASN A 179 6.00 20.91 -11.49
N GLY A 180 5.44 21.59 -10.48
CA GLY A 180 4.93 22.96 -10.62
C GLY A 180 3.51 23.05 -11.21
N PRO A 181 3.00 24.27 -11.46
CA PRO A 181 1.56 24.54 -11.41
C PRO A 181 0.75 24.26 -12.70
N THR A 182 1.34 23.71 -13.76
CA THR A 182 0.61 23.52 -15.01
C THR A 182 -0.33 22.31 -14.91
N LYS A 183 -1.60 22.56 -14.53
CA LYS A 183 -2.63 21.52 -14.34
C LYS A 183 -2.75 20.57 -15.53
N SER A 184 -2.70 21.09 -16.77
CA SER A 184 -2.81 20.27 -17.98
C SER A 184 -1.63 19.31 -18.15
N THR A 185 -0.40 19.74 -17.84
CA THR A 185 0.79 18.89 -17.87
C THR A 185 0.71 17.80 -16.81
N ILE A 186 0.31 18.14 -15.59
CA ILE A 186 0.18 17.16 -14.49
C ILE A 186 -0.89 16.12 -14.83
N LEU A 187 -2.08 16.56 -15.27
CA LEU A 187 -3.16 15.65 -15.65
C LEU A 187 -2.76 14.76 -16.84
N GLY A 188 -1.93 15.27 -17.76
CA GLY A 188 -1.32 14.48 -18.83
C GLY A 188 -0.40 13.37 -18.32
N ILE A 189 0.57 13.71 -17.45
CA ILE A 189 1.49 12.73 -16.82
C ILE A 189 0.70 11.66 -16.07
N MET A 190 -0.31 12.07 -15.32
CA MET A 190 -1.13 11.14 -14.56
C MET A 190 -1.96 10.23 -15.44
N LYS A 191 -2.52 10.74 -16.54
CA LYS A 191 -3.23 9.89 -17.50
C LYS A 191 -2.34 8.74 -17.98
N GLU A 192 -1.07 9.03 -18.28
CA GLU A 192 -0.11 8.02 -18.72
C GLU A 192 0.21 7.04 -17.59
N PHE A 193 0.61 7.55 -16.43
CA PHE A 193 0.94 6.76 -15.24
C PHE A 193 -0.20 5.80 -14.83
N PHE A 194 -1.42 6.31 -14.65
CA PHE A 194 -2.55 5.50 -14.20
C PHE A 194 -3.10 4.57 -15.27
N LYS A 195 -3.02 4.94 -16.55
CA LYS A 195 -3.45 4.02 -17.62
C LYS A 195 -2.57 2.77 -17.65
N ASP A 196 -1.28 2.91 -17.36
CA ASP A 196 -0.33 1.80 -17.34
C ASP A 196 -0.42 0.98 -16.04
N GLU A 197 -0.70 1.59 -14.89
CA GLU A 197 -0.81 0.90 -13.59
C GLU A 197 -2.20 0.28 -13.33
N VAL A 198 -3.30 0.95 -13.67
CA VAL A 198 -4.68 0.49 -13.32
C VAL A 198 -5.05 -0.80 -14.07
N ILE A 199 -4.54 -1.02 -15.28
CA ILE A 199 -4.74 -2.29 -16.03
C ILE A 199 -4.13 -3.47 -15.26
N SER A 200 -3.11 -3.24 -14.44
CA SER A 200 -2.39 -4.27 -13.67
C SER A 200 -3.15 -4.69 -12.39
N TRP A 201 -3.98 -3.81 -11.81
CA TRP A 201 -4.56 -4.00 -10.48
C TRP A 201 -5.84 -4.84 -10.48
N PHE A 202 -6.58 -4.86 -11.59
CA PHE A 202 -7.92 -5.45 -11.64
C PHE A 202 -8.19 -6.16 -12.98
N ASN A 203 -8.47 -7.47 -12.92
CA ASN A 203 -8.93 -8.29 -14.05
C ASN A 203 -10.01 -7.58 -14.90
N ASP A 204 -9.81 -7.52 -16.23
CA ASP A 204 -10.69 -7.37 -17.43
C ASP A 204 -12.14 -6.82 -17.34
N LYS A 205 -12.63 -6.35 -16.19
CA LYS A 205 -14.03 -5.98 -15.92
C LYS A 205 -14.20 -4.65 -15.20
N GLU A 206 -13.12 -3.94 -14.89
CA GLU A 206 -13.24 -2.61 -14.29
C GLU A 206 -13.39 -1.52 -15.36
N LYS A 207 -14.22 -0.51 -15.05
CA LYS A 207 -14.37 0.69 -15.87
C LYS A 207 -12.98 1.30 -16.03
N GLY A 208 -12.56 1.56 -17.26
CA GLY A 208 -11.38 2.38 -17.51
C GLY A 208 -11.56 3.79 -16.94
N TRP A 209 -10.49 4.59 -17.02
CA TRP A 209 -10.39 5.98 -16.55
C TRP A 209 -11.71 6.76 -16.63
N ASP A 210 -12.28 7.13 -15.49
CA ASP A 210 -13.61 7.75 -15.42
C ASP A 210 -13.62 9.14 -14.77
N ASP A 211 -14.78 9.80 -14.76
CA ASP A 211 -14.94 11.14 -14.21
C ASP A 211 -14.58 11.22 -12.72
N LYS A 212 -14.66 10.10 -11.98
CA LYS A 212 -14.31 10.03 -10.56
C LYS A 212 -12.81 9.94 -10.35
N ASP A 213 -12.09 9.25 -11.23
CA ASP A 213 -10.62 9.31 -11.27
C ASP A 213 -10.15 10.74 -11.56
N MET A 214 -10.80 11.41 -12.52
CA MET A 214 -10.51 12.80 -12.84
C MET A 214 -10.79 13.76 -11.69
N GLU A 215 -11.88 13.53 -10.94
CA GLU A 215 -12.20 14.30 -9.74
C GLU A 215 -11.13 14.07 -8.65
N ALA A 216 -10.74 12.83 -8.38
CA ALA A 216 -9.70 12.49 -7.42
C ALA A 216 -8.36 13.14 -7.78
N ASN A 217 -7.98 13.09 -9.07
CA ASN A 217 -6.80 13.76 -9.58
C ASN A 217 -6.89 15.28 -9.34
N LYS A 218 -7.97 15.91 -9.79
CA LYS A 218 -8.15 17.37 -9.62
C LYS A 218 -8.00 17.79 -8.16
N ARG A 219 -8.63 17.07 -7.23
CA ARG A 219 -8.52 17.35 -5.79
C ARG A 219 -7.10 17.15 -5.25
N GLY A 220 -6.37 16.15 -5.76
CA GLY A 220 -4.97 15.97 -5.43
C GLY A 220 -4.09 17.09 -5.97
N VAL A 221 -4.30 17.52 -7.22
CA VAL A 221 -3.58 18.66 -7.82
C VAL A 221 -3.81 19.92 -7.00
N ASP A 222 -5.06 20.21 -6.65
CA ASP A 222 -5.40 21.37 -5.82
C ASP A 222 -4.71 21.30 -4.46
N PHE A 223 -4.62 20.11 -3.84
CA PHE A 223 -3.86 19.92 -2.60
C PHE A 223 -2.35 20.10 -2.76
N GLY A 224 -1.75 19.57 -3.83
CA GLY A 224 -0.33 19.77 -4.13
C GLY A 224 0.01 21.25 -4.33
N MET A 225 -0.84 22.00 -5.03
CA MET A 225 -0.72 23.45 -5.19
C MET A 225 -0.84 24.20 -3.87
N GLU A 226 -1.80 23.81 -3.02
CA GLU A 226 -1.95 24.38 -1.67
C GLU A 226 -0.63 24.24 -0.88
N LEU A 227 0.00 23.06 -0.93
CA LEU A 227 1.29 22.82 -0.26
C LEU A 227 2.41 23.68 -0.85
N THR A 228 2.45 23.88 -2.16
CA THR A 228 3.42 24.78 -2.81
C THR A 228 3.24 26.21 -2.32
N ILE A 229 2.01 26.73 -2.28
CA ILE A 229 1.70 28.08 -1.79
C ILE A 229 2.12 28.22 -0.33
N LYS A 230 1.76 27.26 0.54
CA LYS A 230 2.16 27.25 1.96
C LYS A 230 3.68 27.25 2.15
N VAL A 231 4.45 26.65 1.24
CA VAL A 231 5.92 26.71 1.29
C VAL A 231 6.44 28.07 0.89
N LEU A 232 5.93 28.63 -0.22
CA LEU A 232 6.34 29.95 -0.71
C LEU A 232 6.03 31.06 0.30
N ASN A 233 4.89 30.96 0.99
CA ASN A 233 4.45 31.92 2.01
C ASN A 233 5.03 31.64 3.41
N ASN A 234 5.80 30.56 3.57
CA ASN A 234 6.33 30.10 4.86
C ASN A 234 5.25 29.85 5.95
N GLU A 235 4.07 29.39 5.54
CA GLU A 235 2.93 29.09 6.41
C GLU A 235 3.07 27.75 7.14
N THR A 236 2.27 27.47 8.17
CA THR A 236 2.22 26.11 8.75
C THR A 236 1.52 25.14 7.79
N ILE A 237 2.04 23.91 7.69
CA ILE A 237 1.46 22.85 6.84
C ILE A 237 0.29 22.20 7.54
#